data_AF-F8F127-F1
#
_entry.id   AF-F8F127-F1
#
_cell.length_a   1.000
_cell.length_b   1.000
_cell.length_c   1.000
_cell.angle_alpha   90.00
_cell.angle_beta   90.00
_cell.angle_gamma   90.00
#
_symmetry.space_group_name_H-M   'P 1'
#
loop_
_entity.id
_entity.type
_entity.pdbx_description
1 polymer ?
#
loop_
_entity_poly.entity_id
_entity_poly.type
_entity_poly.pdbx_seq_one_letter_code
_entity_poly.pdbx_strand_id
1 'polypeptide(L)'
;MEFDTNDPAQFWRDYETLHGEKVLAHALGCYMTGWQEFRGPLWGLLIATDGGFRFHHFPHEGWIQLLSRMSGGGGSAPKERTIFIPRSHIIEVRLILEKSWIRKLLTPSAPQLAIRFTNPDGTEGLLLAETDKTAQPVVSALQSLLIQGS
;
A
#
# COMPACT_ATOMS: atom_id res chain seq x y z
N MET A 1 -2.31 -21.16 1.85
CA MET A 1 -0.88 -21.16 1.50
C MET A 1 -0.18 -20.50 2.66
N GLU A 2 0.64 -21.23 3.41
CA GLU A 2 1.41 -20.65 4.51
C GLU A 2 2.68 -20.05 3.90
N PHE A 3 2.89 -18.74 4.07
CA PHE A 3 4.14 -18.10 3.66
C PHE A 3 5.22 -18.47 4.67
N ASP A 4 6.38 -18.95 4.21
CA ASP A 4 7.54 -19.11 5.10
C ASP A 4 8.10 -17.72 5.45
N THR A 5 7.80 -17.27 6.67
CA THR A 5 8.15 -15.93 7.13
C THR A 5 9.63 -15.76 7.51
N ASN A 6 10.44 -16.83 7.46
CA ASN A 6 11.86 -16.77 7.82
C ASN A 6 12.78 -16.47 6.64
N ASP A 7 12.28 -16.51 5.39
CA ASP A 7 13.01 -16.10 4.18
C ASP A 7 12.22 -15.03 3.39
N PRO A 8 12.57 -13.74 3.52
CA PRO A 8 11.92 -12.66 2.77
C PRO A 8 11.94 -12.84 1.26
N ALA A 9 12.97 -13.51 0.71
CA ALA A 9 13.06 -13.74 -0.72
C ALA A 9 12.07 -14.84 -1.17
N GLN A 10 11.87 -15.87 -0.34
CA GLN A 10 10.86 -16.90 -0.59
C GLN A 10 9.45 -16.31 -0.49
N PHE A 11 9.18 -15.48 0.52
CA PHE A 11 7.91 -14.77 0.66
C PHE A 11 7.53 -14.03 -0.63
N TRP A 12 8.43 -13.23 -1.19
CA TRP A 12 8.13 -12.48 -2.40
C TRP A 12 7.95 -13.37 -3.63
N ARG A 13 8.72 -14.45 -3.78
CA ARG A 13 8.52 -15.43 -4.86
C ARG A 13 7.15 -16.09 -4.79
N ASP A 14 6.74 -16.50 -3.59
CA ASP A 14 5.42 -17.12 -3.37
C ASP A 14 4.30 -16.10 -3.62
N TYR A 15 4.50 -14.85 -3.20
CA TYR A 15 3.57 -13.75 -3.44
C TYR A 15 3.38 -13.48 -4.94
N GLU A 16 4.47 -13.37 -5.69
CA GLU A 16 4.47 -13.19 -7.14
C GLU A 16 3.80 -14.38 -7.84
N THR A 17 4.11 -15.61 -7.40
CA THR A 17 3.52 -16.84 -7.94
C THR A 17 2.01 -16.90 -7.70
N LEU A 18 1.57 -16.54 -6.49
CA LEU A 18 0.15 -16.54 -6.11
C LEU A 18 -0.67 -15.52 -6.91
N HIS A 19 -0.11 -14.33 -7.14
CA HIS A 19 -0.81 -13.25 -7.83
C HIS A 19 -0.56 -13.22 -9.33
N GLY A 20 0.43 -13.95 -9.85
CA GLY A 20 0.81 -13.95 -11.25
C GLY A 20 1.38 -12.61 -11.73
N GLU A 21 1.84 -11.78 -10.80
CA GLU A 21 2.34 -10.43 -11.06
C GLU A 21 3.73 -10.26 -10.43
N LYS A 22 4.65 -9.60 -11.12
CA LYS A 22 5.97 -9.30 -10.58
C LYS A 22 5.91 -8.12 -9.63
N VAL A 23 6.50 -8.24 -8.44
CA VAL A 23 6.63 -7.14 -7.50
C VAL A 23 7.78 -6.23 -7.92
N LEU A 24 7.47 -4.95 -8.13
CA LEU A 24 8.43 -3.93 -8.53
C LEU A 24 8.97 -3.16 -7.33
N ALA A 25 8.10 -2.88 -6.36
CA ALA A 25 8.44 -2.19 -5.12
C ALA A 25 7.37 -2.45 -4.06
N HIS A 26 7.75 -2.34 -2.79
CA HIS A 26 6.82 -2.45 -1.67
C HIS A 26 7.22 -1.51 -0.53
N ALA A 27 6.24 -1.10 0.27
CA ALA A 27 6.44 -0.31 1.48
C ALA A 27 5.37 -0.65 2.51
N LEU A 28 5.60 -0.24 3.76
CA LEU A 28 4.56 -0.26 4.79
C LEU A 28 3.72 1.03 4.72
N GLY A 29 2.43 0.88 4.96
CA GLY A 29 1.53 2.02 5.07
C GLY A 29 0.25 1.68 5.79
N CYS A 30 -0.46 2.74 6.16
CA CYS A 30 -1.77 2.68 6.78
C CYS A 30 -2.79 3.15 5.74
N TYR A 31 -3.56 2.22 5.18
CA TYR A 31 -4.73 2.56 4.36
C TYR A 31 -5.72 3.38 5.20
N MET A 32 -6.12 4.54 4.68
CA MET A 32 -7.02 5.46 5.37
C MET A 32 -8.42 5.42 4.77
N THR A 33 -8.52 5.55 3.44
CA THR A 33 -9.80 5.68 2.74
C THR A 33 -9.64 5.46 1.23
N GLY A 34 -10.78 5.42 0.53
CA GLY A 34 -10.86 5.39 -0.93
C GLY A 34 -11.30 4.08 -1.53
N TRP A 35 -11.56 3.05 -0.72
CA TRP A 35 -12.13 1.78 -1.14
C TRP A 35 -13.45 1.49 -0.44
N GLN A 36 -14.53 1.32 -1.19
CA GLN A 36 -15.90 1.26 -0.66
C GLN A 36 -16.11 0.14 0.36
N GLU A 37 -15.44 -1.01 0.16
CA GLU A 37 -15.58 -2.19 1.01
C GLU A 37 -14.76 -2.11 2.31
N PHE A 38 -13.84 -1.14 2.43
CA PHE A 38 -12.91 -1.06 3.56
C PHE A 38 -12.95 0.29 4.27
N ARG A 39 -13.06 0.23 5.59
CA ARG A 39 -12.86 1.40 6.47
C ARG A 39 -11.44 1.34 7.02
N GLY A 40 -10.67 2.40 6.81
CA GLY A 40 -9.39 2.59 7.50
C GLY A 40 -9.60 3.07 8.95
N PRO A 41 -8.52 3.17 9.74
CA PRO A 41 -7.13 2.88 9.39
C PRO A 41 -6.81 1.37 9.36
N LEU A 42 -6.08 0.91 8.34
CA LEU A 42 -5.60 -0.48 8.24
C LEU A 42 -4.12 -0.49 7.85
N TRP A 43 -3.27 -1.09 8.69
CA TRP A 43 -1.85 -1.28 8.38
C TRP A 43 -1.64 -2.45 7.42
N GLY A 44 -0.80 -2.25 6.41
CA GLY A 44 -0.48 -3.30 5.45
C GLY A 44 0.67 -2.93 4.54
N LEU A 45 0.91 -3.80 3.56
CA LEU A 45 1.86 -3.55 2.50
C LEU A 45 1.21 -2.75 1.38
N LEU A 46 1.88 -1.69 0.95
CA LEU A 46 1.64 -0.95 -0.28
C LEU A 46 2.58 -1.55 -1.34
N ILE A 47 2.03 -2.18 -2.37
CA ILE A 47 2.81 -3.00 -3.32
C ILE A 47 2.54 -2.48 -4.73
N ALA A 48 3.61 -2.14 -5.44
CA ALA A 48 3.59 -1.91 -6.87
C ALA A 48 3.96 -3.21 -7.57
N THR A 49 3.07 -3.69 -8.44
CA THR A 49 3.30 -4.83 -9.32
C THR A 49 3.35 -4.38 -10.78
N ASP A 50 3.82 -5.22 -11.69
CA ASP A 50 3.73 -4.97 -13.13
C ASP A 50 2.28 -4.88 -13.65
N GLY A 51 1.31 -5.47 -12.95
CA GLY A 51 -0.12 -5.37 -13.25
C GLY A 51 -0.87 -4.22 -12.57
N GLY A 52 -0.31 -3.54 -11.55
CA GLY A 52 -0.95 -2.39 -10.91
C GLY A 52 -0.52 -2.11 -9.47
N PHE A 53 -1.47 -1.64 -8.67
CA PHE A 53 -1.27 -1.39 -7.24
C PHE A 53 -2.06 -2.38 -6.39
N ARG A 54 -1.42 -2.90 -5.34
CA ARG A 54 -2.04 -3.78 -4.36
C ARG A 54 -1.79 -3.27 -2.95
N PHE A 55 -2.85 -3.16 -2.15
CA PHE A 55 -2.73 -3.04 -0.71
C PHE A 55 -3.07 -4.39 -0.08
N HIS A 56 -2.19 -4.91 0.77
CA HIS A 56 -2.39 -6.20 1.43
C HIS A 56 -2.27 -6.03 2.95
N HIS A 57 -3.38 -6.22 3.65
CA HIS A 57 -3.46 -6.25 5.11
C HIS A 57 -3.45 -7.69 5.62
N PHE A 58 -2.42 -8.04 6.39
CA PHE A 58 -2.25 -9.38 6.95
C PHE A 58 -2.87 -9.47 8.36
N PRO A 59 -3.61 -10.55 8.65
CA PRO A 59 -4.22 -10.77 9.95
C PRO A 59 -3.33 -11.55 10.95
N HIS A 60 -2.24 -12.17 10.47
CA HIS A 60 -1.52 -13.19 11.24
C HIS A 60 -0.43 -12.62 12.17
N GLU A 61 -0.26 -13.29 13.32
CA GLU A 61 0.62 -12.91 14.43
C GLU A 61 2.11 -12.75 14.05
N GLY A 62 2.60 -13.46 13.03
CA GLY A 62 4.02 -13.42 12.63
C GLY A 62 4.47 -12.06 12.06
N TRP A 63 3.62 -11.42 11.25
CA TRP A 63 3.89 -10.06 10.73
C TRP A 63 3.56 -8.98 11.75
N ILE A 64 2.57 -9.24 12.62
CA ILE A 64 2.26 -8.37 13.76
C ILE A 64 3.46 -8.29 14.72
N GLN A 65 4.28 -9.33 14.92
CA GLN A 65 5.50 -9.21 15.75
C GLN A 65 6.56 -8.26 15.16
N LEU A 66 6.64 -8.16 13.83
CA LEU A 66 7.53 -7.22 13.15
C LEU A 66 7.02 -5.77 13.25
N LEU A 67 5.69 -5.59 13.18
CA LEU A 67 5.02 -4.28 13.22
C LEU A 67 4.69 -3.76 14.64
N SER A 68 4.42 -4.64 15.60
CA SER A 68 4.14 -4.31 17.02
C SER A 68 5.37 -3.77 17.76
N ARG A 69 6.57 -4.06 17.26
CA ARG A 69 7.80 -3.36 17.66
C ARG A 69 7.81 -1.89 17.23
N MET A 70 7.00 -1.50 16.23
CA MET A 70 6.90 -0.13 15.72
C MET A 70 5.63 0.61 16.16
N SER A 71 4.52 -0.09 16.44
CA SER A 71 3.27 0.54 16.87
C SER A 71 2.59 -0.27 17.97
N GLY A 72 2.70 0.19 19.21
CA GLY A 72 2.06 -0.43 20.37
C GLY A 72 0.53 -0.37 20.26
N GLY A 73 -0.12 -1.53 20.22
CA GLY A 73 -1.59 -1.61 20.27
C GLY A 73 -2.11 -3.01 20.00
N GLY A 74 -2.58 -3.69 21.04
CA GLY A 74 -3.25 -4.99 20.96
C GLY A 74 -4.75 -4.85 20.72
N GLY A 75 -5.27 -5.57 19.73
CA GLY A 75 -6.68 -5.68 19.38
C GLY A 75 -6.93 -6.97 18.59
N SER A 76 -8.15 -7.50 18.66
CA SER A 76 -8.58 -8.81 18.10
C SER A 76 -8.07 -9.12 16.70
N ALA A 77 -7.76 -10.41 16.44
CA ALA A 77 -7.21 -10.93 15.19
C ALA A 77 -7.94 -10.40 13.94
N PRO A 78 -7.26 -9.66 13.06
CA PRO A 78 -7.89 -9.12 11.84
C PRO A 78 -8.32 -10.22 10.86
N LYS A 79 -9.08 -9.89 9.82
CA LYS A 79 -9.27 -10.76 8.63
C LYS A 79 -8.37 -10.23 7.53
N GLU A 80 -7.78 -11.12 6.72
CA GLU A 80 -6.97 -10.70 5.56
C GLU A 80 -7.81 -9.83 4.62
N ARG A 81 -7.28 -8.68 4.23
CA ARG A 81 -7.94 -7.74 3.30
C ARG A 81 -6.95 -7.34 2.22
N THR A 82 -7.37 -7.45 0.96
CA THR A 82 -6.59 -7.02 -0.18
C THR A 82 -7.39 -6.05 -1.04
N ILE A 83 -6.78 -4.92 -1.42
CA ILE A 83 -7.26 -4.02 -2.48
C ILE A 83 -6.37 -4.26 -3.69
N PHE A 84 -6.96 -4.28 -4.88
CA PHE A 84 -6.20 -4.27 -6.13
C PHE A 84 -6.78 -3.22 -7.08
N ILE A 85 -5.91 -2.34 -7.57
CA ILE A 85 -6.21 -1.35 -8.60
C ILE A 85 -5.39 -1.74 -9.84
N PRO A 86 -6.04 -2.28 -10.89
CA PRO A 86 -5.36 -2.62 -12.14
C PRO A 86 -4.67 -1.39 -12.73
N ARG A 87 -3.50 -1.57 -13.35
CA ARG A 87 -2.75 -0.51 -14.03
C ARG A 87 -3.61 0.29 -15.00
N SER A 88 -4.48 -0.37 -15.76
CA SER A 88 -5.39 0.26 -16.73
C SER A 88 -6.41 1.21 -16.10
N HIS A 89 -6.65 1.10 -14.79
CA HIS A 89 -7.58 1.94 -14.05
C HIS A 89 -6.88 3.03 -13.27
N ILE A 90 -5.54 3.00 -13.14
CA ILE A 90 -4.80 4.03 -12.44
C ILE A 90 -4.67 5.25 -13.34
N ILE A 91 -5.16 6.39 -12.86
CA ILE A 91 -5.10 7.66 -13.56
C ILE A 91 -3.87 8.45 -13.12
N GLU A 92 -3.57 8.44 -11.81
CA GLU A 92 -2.48 9.24 -11.24
C GLU A 92 -1.97 8.60 -9.95
N VAL A 93 -0.65 8.69 -9.73
CA VAL A 93 -0.02 8.30 -8.46
C VAL A 93 0.92 9.41 -8.00
N ARG A 94 0.83 9.80 -6.74
CA ARG A 94 1.70 10.81 -6.14
C ARG A 94 1.99 10.56 -4.67
N LEU A 95 3.15 11.03 -4.23
CA LEU A 95 3.50 11.15 -2.81
C LEU A 95 3.23 12.58 -2.35
N ILE A 96 2.27 12.75 -1.45
CA ILE A 96 1.96 14.03 -0.82
C ILE A 96 2.92 14.20 0.35
N LEU A 97 3.91 15.08 0.17
CA LEU A 97 4.80 15.53 1.24
C LEU A 97 4.25 16.84 1.79
N GLU A 98 3.81 16.85 3.04
CA GLU A 98 3.29 18.09 3.62
C GLU A 98 4.45 19.09 3.84
N LYS A 99 4.49 20.15 3.02
CA LYS A 99 5.49 21.23 3.12
C LYS A 99 5.08 22.25 4.18
N SER A 100 5.25 21.91 5.46
CA SER A 100 4.89 22.83 6.55
C SER A 100 6.07 23.19 7.47
N TRP A 101 7.00 23.99 6.94
CA TRP A 101 7.73 25.01 7.71
C TRP A 101 6.89 25.78 8.74
N ILE A 102 5.59 26.00 8.48
CA ILE A 102 4.66 26.73 9.37
C ILE A 102 4.02 25.81 10.45
N ARG A 103 4.00 24.48 10.27
CA ARG A 103 3.45 23.51 11.25
C ARG A 103 4.50 22.83 12.13
N LYS A 104 5.78 23.20 12.04
CA LYS A 104 6.84 22.66 12.93
C LYS A 104 6.58 22.85 14.44
N LEU A 105 5.57 23.65 14.81
CA LEU A 105 5.17 23.86 16.21
C LEU A 105 4.07 22.89 16.70
N LEU A 106 3.33 22.21 15.82
CA LEU A 106 2.16 21.40 16.17
C LEU A 106 2.04 20.18 15.22
N THR A 107 2.83 19.15 15.50
CA THR A 107 2.79 17.78 14.94
C THR A 107 3.14 17.63 13.44
N PRO A 108 4.24 16.93 13.08
CA PRO A 108 4.52 16.60 11.68
C PRO A 108 3.51 15.59 11.13
N SER A 109 2.79 15.95 10.06
CA SER A 109 1.93 14.99 9.34
C SER A 109 2.76 14.02 8.51
N ALA A 110 2.40 12.74 8.56
CA ALA A 110 3.08 11.69 7.79
C ALA A 110 2.86 11.91 6.27
N PRO A 111 3.86 11.57 5.42
CA PRO A 111 3.66 11.45 3.98
C PRO A 111 2.43 10.60 3.63
N GLN A 112 1.75 10.94 2.53
CA GLN A 112 0.62 10.16 2.04
C GLN A 112 0.83 9.70 0.60
N LEU A 113 0.67 8.40 0.36
CA LEU A 113 0.47 7.86 -0.98
C LEU A 113 -0.97 8.18 -1.40
N ALA A 114 -1.12 8.79 -2.56
CA ALA A 114 -2.41 9.07 -3.18
C ALA A 114 -2.48 8.44 -4.57
N ILE A 115 -3.51 7.63 -4.81
CA ILE A 115 -3.78 6.98 -6.09
C ILE A 115 -5.17 7.39 -6.56
N ARG A 116 -5.24 8.11 -7.68
CA ARG A 116 -6.49 8.41 -8.38
C ARG A 116 -6.75 7.31 -9.41
N PHE A 117 -7.96 6.78 -9.44
CA PHE A 117 -8.29 5.62 -10.26
C PHE A 117 -9.74 5.66 -10.76
N THR A 118 -10.05 4.86 -11.77
CA THR A 118 -11.41 4.66 -12.28
C THR A 118 -12.05 3.43 -11.64
N ASN A 119 -13.24 3.60 -11.08
CA ASN A 119 -14.08 2.52 -10.56
C ASN A 119 -14.73 1.72 -11.70
N PRO A 120 -15.25 0.50 -11.44
CA PRO A 120 -15.95 -0.28 -12.45
C PRO A 120 -17.18 0.41 -13.06
N ASP A 121 -17.81 1.33 -12.33
CA ASP A 121 -18.95 2.13 -12.78
C ASP A 121 -18.55 3.37 -13.61
N GLY A 122 -17.25 3.56 -13.86
CA GLY A 122 -16.70 4.69 -14.61
C GLY A 122 -16.47 5.96 -13.78
N THR A 123 -16.83 5.98 -12.50
CA THR A 123 -16.55 7.11 -11.61
C THR A 123 -15.08 7.14 -11.18
N GLU A 124 -14.59 8.29 -10.73
CA GLU A 124 -13.23 8.40 -10.18
C GLU A 124 -13.21 8.17 -8.67
N GLY A 125 -12.20 7.43 -8.20
CA GLY A 125 -11.87 7.21 -6.80
C GLY A 125 -10.51 7.79 -6.43
N LEU A 126 -10.29 8.02 -5.13
CA LEU A 126 -9.01 8.44 -4.57
C LEU A 126 -8.68 7.57 -3.36
N LEU A 127 -7.69 6.69 -3.51
CA LEU A 127 -7.13 5.90 -2.42
C LEU A 127 -6.05 6.71 -1.72
N LEU A 128 -6.15 6.77 -0.39
CA LEU A 128 -5.17 7.41 0.48
C LEU A 128 -4.58 6.40 1.46
N ALA A 129 -3.26 6.36 1.55
CA ALA A 129 -2.54 5.64 2.59
C ALA A 129 -1.47 6.53 3.21
N GLU A 130 -1.44 6.61 4.54
CA GLU A 130 -0.31 7.19 5.26
C GLU A 130 0.90 6.27 5.17
N THR A 131 2.07 6.86 4.99
CA THR A 131 3.32 6.14 4.81
C THR A 131 4.49 7.02 5.25
N ASP A 132 5.72 6.53 5.08
CA ASP A 132 6.93 7.30 5.24
C ASP A 132 7.66 7.45 3.89
N LYS A 133 8.91 7.91 3.93
CA LYS A 133 9.71 8.11 2.71
C LYS A 133 10.06 6.80 2.00
N THR A 134 9.91 5.65 2.65
CA THR A 134 10.19 4.32 2.05
C THR A 134 9.15 3.93 0.99
N ALA A 135 8.02 4.63 0.88
CA ALA A 135 7.06 4.43 -0.22
C ALA A 135 7.45 5.12 -1.53
N GLN A 136 8.52 5.91 -1.57
CA GLN A 136 8.95 6.57 -2.81
C GLN A 136 9.21 5.57 -3.97
N PRO A 137 9.85 4.40 -3.77
CA PRO A 137 10.00 3.39 -4.82
C PRO A 137 8.66 2.86 -5.34
N VAL A 138 7.64 2.69 -4.48
CA VAL A 138 6.29 2.28 -4.88
C VAL A 138 5.67 3.32 -5.82
N VAL A 139 5.76 4.59 -5.45
CA VAL A 139 5.26 5.72 -6.26
C VAL A 139 5.97 5.76 -7.61
N SER A 140 7.31 5.70 -7.61
CA SER A 140 8.11 5.75 -8.83
C SER A 140 7.88 4.56 -9.76
N ALA A 141 7.69 3.36 -9.22
CA ALA A 141 7.35 2.16 -10.00
C ALA A 141 5.99 2.32 -10.70
N LEU A 142 4.96 2.73 -9.97
CA LEU A 142 3.62 2.94 -10.54
C LEU A 142 3.62 4.06 -11.59
N GLN A 143 4.29 5.17 -11.33
CA GLN A 143 4.43 6.26 -12.31
C GLN A 143 5.12 5.79 -13.60
N SER A 144 6.17 4.97 -13.48
CA SER A 144 6.87 4.42 -14.64
C SER A 144 5.96 3.52 -15.48
N LEU A 145 5.08 2.74 -14.84
CA LEU A 145 4.08 1.93 -15.54
C LEU A 145 3.07 2.77 -16.31
N LEU A 146 2.65 3.93 -15.78
CA LEU A 146 1.71 4.81 -16.50
C LEU A 146 2.34 5.36 -17.79
N ILE A 147 3.63 5.67 -17.77
CA ILE A 147 4.36 6.19 -18.94
C ILE A 147 4.52 5.11 -20.02
N GLN A 148 4.83 3.87 -19.64
CA GLN A 148 5.08 2.76 -20.58
C GLN A 148 3.82 2.23 -21.27
N GLY A 149 2.63 2.74 -20.93
CA GLY A 149 1.34 2.28 -21.49
C GLY A 149 0.59 3.37 -22.26
N SER A 150 1.23 4.53 -22.46
CA SER A 150 0.70 5.66 -23.24
C SER A 150 1.21 5.65 -24.67
#